data_AF-A0A1B6KDV3-F1
#
_entry.id   AF-A0A1B6KDV3-F1
#
_cell.length_a   1.000
_cell.length_b   1.000
_cell.length_c   1.000
_cell.angle_alpha   90.00
_cell.angle_beta   90.00
_cell.angle_gamma   90.00
#
_symmetry.space_group_name_H-M   'P 1'
#
loop_
_entity.id
_entity.type
_entity.pdbx_description
1 polymer ?
#
loop_
_entity_poly.entity_id
_entity_poly.type
_entity_poly.pdbx_seq_one_letter_code
_entity_poly.pdbx_strand_id
1 'polypeptide(L)'
;EDCLFMNVFTPINASATSTTKYPVMAFIHGSGYTVSSSSSLLYGPDFLVNQSVILVTFNYRLGAAGFLTLGSKVAPGNLGLTDTLLALKWIQRDIAAFGGDPNQVTLFGESAGGAATISHYLSPQSTGLFVRAIAQSGSALSDWAVIPMAEGVRRSRVLAQAVGCNTNQNDTMLLTCLQTVNITNIVNNQSISLPAEDMISGTTNLRFLPVLDTSLT
;
A
#
# COMPACT_ATOMS: atom_id res chain seq x y z
N GLU A 1 4.27 -2.94 14.40
CA GLU A 1 4.77 -2.04 13.33
C GLU A 1 5.66 -2.76 12.35
N ASP A 2 6.48 -3.71 12.80
CA ASP A 2 7.25 -4.58 11.91
C ASP A 2 6.32 -5.50 11.09
N CYS A 3 6.03 -5.08 9.86
CA CYS A 3 5.07 -5.77 8.99
C CYS A 3 5.55 -5.88 7.54
N LEU A 4 6.63 -5.20 7.13
CA LEU A 4 7.08 -5.11 5.75
C LEU A 4 7.81 -6.39 5.30
N PHE A 5 7.04 -7.46 5.19
CA PHE A 5 7.45 -8.78 4.76
C PHE A 5 6.78 -9.16 3.45
N MET A 6 7.40 -10.09 2.75
CA MET A 6 6.86 -10.70 1.55
C MET A 6 7.06 -12.21 1.55
N ASN A 7 6.19 -12.89 0.82
CA ASN A 7 6.25 -14.32 0.58
C ASN A 7 6.46 -14.54 -0.92
N VAL A 8 7.37 -15.44 -1.27
CA VAL A 8 7.62 -15.86 -2.65
C VAL A 8 7.28 -17.34 -2.75
N PHE A 9 6.29 -17.66 -3.59
CA PHE A 9 5.89 -19.02 -3.88
C PHE A 9 6.25 -19.35 -5.32
N THR A 10 7.04 -20.41 -5.49
CA THR A 10 7.65 -20.75 -6.77
C THR A 10 7.41 -22.23 -7.13
N PRO A 11 7.27 -22.58 -8.43
CA PRO A 11 7.19 -23.97 -8.85
C PRO A 11 8.40 -24.80 -8.39
N ILE A 12 8.22 -26.09 -8.09
CA ILE A 12 9.28 -26.98 -7.58
C ILE A 12 10.50 -27.03 -8.51
N ASN A 13 10.28 -26.92 -9.82
CA ASN A 13 11.33 -26.99 -10.84
C ASN A 13 11.97 -25.63 -11.15
N ALA A 14 11.56 -24.56 -10.46
CA ALA A 14 12.14 -23.24 -10.65
C ALA A 14 13.57 -23.18 -10.09
N SER A 15 14.47 -22.58 -10.87
CA SER A 15 15.88 -22.45 -10.50
C SER A 15 16.46 -21.12 -10.98
N ALA A 16 17.34 -20.53 -10.17
CA ALA A 16 18.14 -19.37 -10.54
C ALA A 16 19.01 -19.64 -11.77
N THR A 17 19.49 -20.88 -11.96
CA THR A 17 20.39 -21.28 -13.05
C THR A 17 19.66 -21.77 -14.30
N SER A 18 18.34 -21.93 -14.24
CA SER A 18 17.52 -22.32 -15.40
C SER A 18 17.51 -21.21 -16.45
N THR A 19 17.61 -21.60 -17.73
CA THR A 19 17.41 -20.71 -18.88
C THR A 19 15.94 -20.35 -19.06
N THR A 20 15.02 -21.26 -18.69
CA THR A 20 13.59 -20.99 -18.64
C THR A 20 13.25 -20.27 -17.33
N LYS A 21 12.72 -19.06 -17.46
CA LYS A 21 12.24 -18.24 -16.35
C LYS A 21 10.71 -18.19 -16.33
N TYR A 22 10.14 -18.06 -15.15
CA TYR A 22 8.69 -18.06 -14.94
C TYR A 22 8.14 -16.63 -14.89
N PRO A 23 6.95 -16.36 -15.46
CA PRO A 23 6.23 -15.11 -15.23
C PRO A 23 5.97 -14.90 -13.74
N VAL A 24 5.97 -13.64 -13.31
CA VAL A 24 5.80 -13.26 -11.90
C VAL A 24 4.48 -12.53 -11.72
N MET A 25 3.68 -12.96 -10.76
CA MET A 25 2.45 -12.30 -10.35
C MET A 25 2.66 -11.69 -8.96
N ALA A 26 2.64 -10.36 -8.87
CA ALA A 26 2.85 -9.60 -7.65
C ALA A 26 1.50 -9.08 -7.12
N PHE A 27 1.06 -9.58 -5.96
CA PHE A 27 -0.27 -9.34 -5.42
C PHE A 27 -0.29 -8.26 -4.34
N ILE A 28 -1.16 -7.26 -4.52
CA ILE A 28 -1.51 -6.26 -3.50
C ILE A 28 -2.86 -6.66 -2.89
N HIS A 29 -2.87 -6.93 -1.58
CA HIS A 29 -4.10 -7.25 -0.86
C HIS A 29 -5.01 -6.02 -0.68
N GLY A 30 -6.32 -6.28 -0.59
CA GLY A 30 -7.37 -5.26 -0.46
C GLY A 30 -7.70 -4.84 0.97
N SER A 31 -9.00 -4.67 1.24
CA SER A 31 -9.61 -4.28 2.54
C SER A 31 -9.45 -2.80 2.94
N GLY A 32 -9.69 -1.90 1.98
CA GLY A 32 -9.86 -0.47 2.22
C GLY A 32 -8.63 0.22 2.80
N TYR A 33 -7.42 -0.33 2.60
CA TYR A 33 -6.18 0.15 3.20
C TYR A 33 -6.14 0.14 4.74
N THR A 34 -7.05 -0.58 5.40
CA THR A 34 -7.19 -0.54 6.87
C THR A 34 -6.77 -1.84 7.57
N VAL A 35 -7.02 -2.99 6.93
CA VAL A 35 -6.79 -4.32 7.49
C VAL A 35 -6.30 -5.27 6.40
N SER A 36 -6.10 -6.55 6.75
CA SER A 36 -5.55 -7.64 5.91
C SER A 36 -4.02 -7.78 6.01
N SER A 37 -3.50 -8.80 5.34
CA SER A 37 -2.08 -9.17 5.28
C SER A 37 -1.79 -10.05 4.07
N SER A 38 -0.53 -10.27 3.75
CA SER A 38 -0.04 -11.22 2.73
C SER A 38 -0.11 -12.68 3.15
N SER A 39 -0.80 -13.01 4.25
CA SER A 39 -0.86 -14.37 4.79
C SER A 39 -1.36 -15.38 3.74
N SER A 40 -0.62 -16.49 3.61
CA SER A 40 -1.02 -17.62 2.75
C SER A 40 -2.32 -18.28 3.17
N LEU A 41 -2.80 -18.04 4.40
CA LEU A 41 -4.13 -18.48 4.83
C LEU A 41 -5.25 -17.82 4.00
N LEU A 42 -5.05 -16.58 3.57
CA LEU A 42 -6.00 -15.83 2.74
C LEU A 42 -5.59 -15.83 1.26
N TYR A 43 -4.29 -15.73 0.99
CA TYR A 43 -3.73 -15.57 -0.34
C TYR A 43 -2.70 -16.66 -0.66
N GLY A 44 -3.14 -17.92 -0.50
CA GLY A 44 -2.32 -19.11 -0.70
C GLY A 44 -1.93 -19.36 -2.17
N PRO A 45 -0.82 -20.08 -2.41
CA PRO A 45 -0.27 -20.28 -3.74
C PRO A 45 -0.94 -21.39 -4.56
N ASP A 46 -1.78 -22.21 -3.93
CA ASP A 46 -2.22 -23.54 -4.38
C ASP A 46 -2.74 -23.57 -5.83
N PHE A 47 -3.48 -22.53 -6.23
CA PHE A 47 -4.06 -22.46 -7.57
C PHE A 47 -3.14 -21.80 -8.60
N LEU A 48 -2.46 -20.71 -8.22
CA LEU A 48 -1.68 -19.90 -9.15
C LEU A 48 -0.34 -20.54 -9.48
N VAL A 49 0.41 -21.03 -8.48
CA VAL A 49 1.75 -21.62 -8.74
C VAL A 49 1.65 -22.87 -9.63
N ASN A 50 0.53 -23.60 -9.55
CA ASN A 50 0.26 -24.73 -10.44
C ASN A 50 0.08 -24.34 -11.92
N GLN A 51 -0.13 -23.06 -12.23
CA GLN A 51 -0.18 -22.51 -13.59
C GLN A 51 1.19 -22.07 -14.11
N SER A 52 2.29 -22.54 -13.51
CA SER A 52 3.65 -22.18 -13.91
C SER A 52 3.91 -20.67 -13.85
N VAL A 53 3.55 -20.06 -12.71
CA VAL A 53 3.92 -18.67 -12.38
C VAL A 53 4.53 -18.62 -10.98
N ILE A 54 5.36 -17.61 -10.73
CA ILE A 54 5.78 -17.26 -9.38
C ILE A 54 4.76 -16.29 -8.79
N LEU A 55 4.24 -16.61 -7.62
CA LEU A 55 3.36 -15.71 -6.87
C LEU A 55 4.19 -15.00 -5.80
N VAL A 56 4.15 -13.67 -5.80
CA VAL A 56 4.70 -12.82 -4.74
C VAL A 56 3.55 -12.11 -4.06
N THR A 57 3.38 -12.35 -2.76
CA THR A 57 2.43 -11.61 -1.90
C THR A 57 3.22 -10.80 -0.90
N PHE A 58 2.85 -9.55 -0.62
CA PHE A 58 3.59 -8.71 0.31
C PHE A 58 2.67 -7.82 1.14
N ASN A 59 3.18 -7.40 2.29
CA ASN A 59 2.51 -6.45 3.16
C ASN A 59 2.92 -5.02 2.81
N TYR A 60 2.03 -4.09 3.09
CA TYR A 60 2.29 -2.65 3.12
C TYR A 60 1.65 -2.06 4.37
N ARG A 61 2.12 -0.89 4.82
CA ARG A 61 1.52 -0.24 6.00
C ARG A 61 0.07 0.17 5.74
N LEU A 62 -0.77 0.00 6.76
CA LEU A 62 -2.21 0.24 6.71
C LEU A 62 -2.62 1.39 7.63
N GLY A 63 -3.82 1.93 7.40
CA GLY A 63 -4.45 2.91 8.26
C GLY A 63 -3.61 4.18 8.43
N ALA A 64 -3.66 4.78 9.62
CA ALA A 64 -2.86 5.96 9.92
C ALA A 64 -1.34 5.73 9.74
N ALA A 65 -0.83 4.54 10.06
CA ALA A 65 0.59 4.23 9.91
C ALA A 65 1.06 4.21 8.44
N GLY A 66 0.15 3.93 7.50
CA GLY A 66 0.45 3.90 6.06
C GLY A 66 0.06 5.16 5.31
N PHE A 67 -0.92 5.92 5.80
CA PHE A 67 -1.57 6.95 4.97
C PHE A 67 -1.80 8.30 5.69
N LEU A 68 -1.30 8.46 6.92
CA LEU A 68 -1.25 9.78 7.57
C LEU A 68 -0.39 10.76 6.77
N THR A 69 -0.84 12.00 6.65
CA THR A 69 -0.10 13.09 6.01
C THR A 69 -0.26 14.39 6.77
N LEU A 70 0.81 15.19 6.82
CA LEU A 70 0.75 16.58 7.26
C LEU A 70 0.85 17.56 6.07
N GLY A 71 0.92 17.03 4.84
CA GLY A 71 1.06 17.83 3.62
C GLY A 71 2.42 18.50 3.47
N SER A 72 3.39 18.08 4.28
CA SER A 72 4.75 18.60 4.30
C SER A 72 5.77 17.50 4.03
N LYS A 73 7.01 17.90 3.72
CA LYS A 73 8.09 16.95 3.37
C LYS A 73 8.38 15.90 4.44
N VAL A 74 8.13 16.21 5.71
CA VAL A 74 8.39 15.28 6.82
C VAL A 74 7.31 14.20 6.96
N ALA A 75 6.10 14.48 6.47
CA ALA A 75 4.99 13.53 6.46
C ALA A 75 4.14 13.76 5.19
N PRO A 76 4.64 13.34 4.01
CA PRO A 76 3.99 13.62 2.72
C PRO A 76 2.71 12.80 2.50
N GLY A 77 2.56 11.67 3.20
CA GLY A 77 1.49 10.70 2.98
C GLY A 77 1.94 9.52 2.12
N ASN A 78 0.97 8.68 1.72
CA ASN A 78 1.16 7.59 0.76
C ASN A 78 2.24 6.54 1.12
N LEU A 79 2.64 6.42 2.39
CA LEU A 79 3.68 5.48 2.81
C LEU A 79 3.35 4.02 2.46
N GLY A 80 2.09 3.61 2.52
CA GLY A 80 1.66 2.28 2.07
C GLY A 80 1.85 2.03 0.57
N LEU A 81 1.68 3.06 -0.27
CA LEU A 81 2.02 2.99 -1.70
C LEU A 81 3.53 3.01 -1.91
N THR A 82 4.28 3.75 -1.09
CA THR A 82 5.75 3.71 -1.10
C THR A 82 6.28 2.32 -0.73
N ASP A 83 5.66 1.64 0.25
CA ASP A 83 6.01 0.28 0.63
C ASP A 83 5.81 -0.69 -0.54
N THR A 84 4.67 -0.56 -1.24
CA THR A 84 4.38 -1.34 -2.45
C THR A 84 5.39 -1.07 -3.56
N LEU A 85 5.78 0.20 -3.76
CA LEU A 85 6.84 0.57 -4.71
C LEU A 85 8.18 -0.10 -4.35
N LEU A 86 8.53 -0.16 -3.07
CA LEU A 86 9.75 -0.83 -2.61
C LEU A 86 9.68 -2.34 -2.82
N ALA A 87 8.51 -2.96 -2.60
CA ALA A 87 8.31 -4.38 -2.91
C ALA A 87 8.50 -4.66 -4.42
N LEU A 88 7.97 -3.81 -5.29
CA LEU A 88 8.16 -3.93 -6.75
C LEU A 88 9.64 -3.78 -7.16
N LYS A 89 10.36 -2.83 -6.55
CA LYS A 89 11.81 -2.66 -6.77
C LYS A 89 12.60 -3.88 -6.30
N TRP A 90 12.22 -4.47 -5.17
CA TRP A 90 12.81 -5.73 -4.70
C TRP A 90 12.55 -6.86 -5.69
N ILE A 91 11.32 -7.00 -6.19
CA ILE A 91 10.97 -8.03 -7.18
C ILE A 91 11.86 -7.89 -8.43
N GLN A 92 12.00 -6.67 -8.96
CA GLN A 92 12.87 -6.41 -10.11
C GLN A 92 14.33 -6.83 -9.87
N ARG A 93 14.87 -6.57 -8.68
CA ARG A 93 16.26 -6.87 -8.35
C ARG A 93 16.49 -8.36 -8.08
N ASP A 94 15.57 -9.02 -7.37
CA ASP A 94 15.86 -10.29 -6.69
C ASP A 94 15.06 -11.49 -7.23
N ILE A 95 13.95 -11.29 -7.97
CA ILE A 95 13.06 -12.41 -8.33
C ILE A 95 13.70 -13.47 -9.23
N ALA A 96 14.75 -13.09 -9.97
CA ALA A 96 15.51 -14.01 -10.80
C ALA A 96 16.18 -15.14 -9.99
N ALA A 97 16.53 -14.88 -8.73
CA ALA A 97 17.07 -15.88 -7.81
C ALA A 97 16.06 -16.96 -7.44
N PHE A 98 14.76 -16.67 -7.59
CA PHE A 98 13.66 -17.61 -7.35
C PHE A 98 13.17 -18.29 -8.64
N GLY A 99 13.85 -18.07 -9.76
CA GLY A 99 13.49 -18.57 -11.09
C GLY A 99 12.53 -17.68 -11.87
N GLY A 100 12.25 -16.47 -11.38
CA GLY A 100 11.34 -15.52 -12.04
C GLY A 100 11.99 -14.74 -13.18
N ASP A 101 11.17 -14.27 -14.10
CA ASP A 101 11.56 -13.32 -15.15
C ASP A 101 11.17 -11.90 -14.72
N PRO A 102 12.14 -11.02 -14.38
CA PRO A 102 11.84 -9.63 -14.00
C PRO A 102 11.20 -8.83 -15.15
N ASN A 103 11.33 -9.27 -16.40
CA ASN A 103 10.71 -8.63 -17.55
C ASN A 103 9.26 -9.08 -17.78
N GLN A 104 8.76 -10.04 -17.00
CA GLN A 104 7.40 -10.57 -17.11
C GLN A 104 6.64 -10.50 -15.78
N VAL A 105 6.78 -9.37 -15.09
CA VAL A 105 6.02 -9.06 -13.87
C VAL A 105 4.62 -8.54 -14.24
N THR A 106 3.61 -9.15 -13.63
CA THR A 106 2.22 -8.69 -13.62
C THR A 106 1.87 -8.22 -12.21
N LEU A 107 1.54 -6.94 -12.07
CA LEU A 107 1.01 -6.39 -10.82
C LEU A 107 -0.51 -6.61 -10.78
N PHE A 108 -1.04 -7.11 -9.67
CA PHE A 108 -2.48 -7.28 -9.53
C PHE A 108 -2.96 -7.11 -8.11
N GLY A 109 -4.24 -6.80 -7.95
CA GLY A 109 -4.87 -6.65 -6.65
C GLY A 109 -6.38 -6.55 -6.72
N GLU A 110 -7.02 -6.72 -5.56
CA GLU A 110 -8.47 -6.68 -5.38
C GLU A 110 -8.88 -5.52 -4.47
N SER A 111 -10.02 -4.89 -4.75
CA SER A 111 -10.55 -3.75 -3.99
C SER A 111 -9.48 -2.65 -3.84
N ALA A 112 -9.07 -2.29 -2.62
CA ALA A 112 -7.99 -1.34 -2.37
C ALA A 112 -6.66 -1.74 -3.05
N GLY A 113 -6.37 -3.03 -3.18
CA GLY A 113 -5.22 -3.52 -3.94
C GLY A 113 -5.38 -3.32 -5.45
N GLY A 114 -6.62 -3.39 -5.96
CA GLY A 114 -6.94 -3.05 -7.35
C GLY A 114 -6.78 -1.56 -7.62
N ALA A 115 -7.27 -0.71 -6.70
CA ALA A 115 -7.06 0.72 -6.76
C ALA A 115 -5.56 1.08 -6.72
N ALA A 116 -4.79 0.49 -5.79
CA ALA A 116 -3.35 0.65 -5.71
C ALA A 116 -2.63 0.16 -6.96
N THR A 117 -3.07 -0.95 -7.56
CA THR A 117 -2.53 -1.46 -8.83
C THR A 117 -2.66 -0.39 -9.93
N ILE A 118 -3.82 0.26 -10.05
CA ILE A 118 -4.01 1.36 -11.00
C ILE A 118 -3.19 2.59 -10.62
N SER A 119 -3.07 2.92 -9.32
CA SER A 119 -2.19 4.01 -8.88
C SER A 119 -0.73 3.79 -9.31
N HIS A 120 -0.22 2.56 -9.18
CA HIS A 120 1.12 2.20 -9.66
C HIS A 120 1.20 2.22 -11.19
N TYR A 121 0.16 1.78 -11.90
CA TYR A 121 0.11 1.86 -13.37
C TYR A 121 0.22 3.29 -13.88
N LEU A 122 -0.36 4.26 -13.16
CA LEU A 122 -0.32 5.68 -13.52
C LEU A 122 0.94 6.41 -13.02
N SER A 123 1.60 5.89 -11.98
CA SER A 123 2.71 6.58 -11.32
C SER A 123 4.01 6.47 -12.12
N PRO A 124 4.67 7.60 -12.49
CA PRO A 124 5.97 7.58 -13.15
C PRO A 124 7.05 6.85 -12.34
N GLN A 125 6.94 6.83 -11.00
CA GLN A 125 7.90 6.15 -10.13
C GLN A 125 7.89 4.63 -10.28
N SER A 126 6.80 4.06 -10.81
CA SER A 126 6.66 2.61 -11.03
C SER A 126 7.00 2.18 -12.46
N THR A 127 7.41 3.12 -13.31
CA THR A 127 7.76 2.86 -14.71
C THR A 127 8.84 1.79 -14.80
N GLY A 128 8.59 0.77 -15.64
CA GLY A 128 9.53 -0.32 -15.87
C GLY A 128 9.58 -1.38 -14.75
N LEU A 129 8.79 -1.26 -13.69
CA LEU A 129 8.78 -2.27 -12.61
C LEU A 129 7.83 -3.45 -12.87
N PHE A 130 6.91 -3.32 -13.82
CA PHE A 130 6.02 -4.38 -14.29
C PHE A 130 5.53 -4.07 -15.70
N VAL A 131 5.03 -5.09 -16.40
CA VAL A 131 4.61 -4.99 -17.82
C VAL A 131 3.11 -5.21 -18.01
N ARG A 132 2.41 -5.72 -16.98
CA ARG A 132 0.97 -5.97 -16.99
C ARG A 132 0.34 -5.58 -15.66
N ALA A 133 -0.91 -5.13 -15.70
CA ALA A 133 -1.69 -4.76 -14.53
C ALA A 133 -3.07 -5.42 -14.58
N ILE A 134 -3.55 -5.98 -13.46
CA ILE A 134 -4.91 -6.51 -13.32
C ILE A 134 -5.54 -5.90 -12.06
N ALA A 135 -6.61 -5.13 -12.24
CA ALA A 135 -7.33 -4.50 -11.13
C ALA A 135 -8.71 -5.14 -10.98
N GLN A 136 -8.92 -5.84 -9.87
CA GLN A 136 -10.17 -6.55 -9.57
C GLN A 136 -11.03 -5.69 -8.63
N SER A 137 -12.19 -5.23 -9.09
CA SER A 137 -13.17 -4.48 -8.27
C SER A 137 -12.60 -3.25 -7.53
N GLY A 138 -11.62 -2.56 -8.13
CA GLY A 138 -11.05 -1.33 -7.60
C GLY A 138 -10.28 -0.56 -8.67
N SER A 139 -10.30 0.77 -8.59
CA SER A 139 -9.61 1.67 -9.51
C SER A 139 -9.12 2.91 -8.76
N ALA A 140 -8.06 3.55 -9.24
CA ALA A 140 -7.62 4.85 -8.72
C ALA A 140 -8.67 5.95 -8.92
N LEU A 141 -9.67 5.72 -9.78
CA LEU A 141 -10.80 6.63 -10.03
C LEU A 141 -12.02 6.34 -9.14
N SER A 142 -11.98 5.33 -8.28
CA SER A 142 -13.09 5.07 -7.35
C SER A 142 -13.17 6.19 -6.30
N ASP A 143 -14.37 6.65 -5.97
CA ASP A 143 -14.60 7.76 -5.01
C ASP A 143 -13.94 7.54 -3.63
N TRP A 144 -13.66 6.29 -3.29
CA TRP A 144 -13.03 5.88 -2.03
C TRP A 144 -11.53 5.62 -2.11
N ALA A 145 -10.94 5.63 -3.31
CA ALA A 145 -9.55 5.21 -3.52
C ALA A 145 -8.52 6.27 -3.14
N VAL A 146 -8.88 7.54 -3.23
CA VAL A 146 -7.98 8.68 -2.97
C VAL A 146 -8.77 9.85 -2.38
N ILE A 147 -8.13 10.64 -1.53
CA ILE A 147 -8.71 11.89 -1.00
C ILE A 147 -7.81 13.10 -1.34
N PRO A 148 -8.36 14.33 -1.35
CA PRO A 148 -7.54 15.53 -1.48
C PRO A 148 -6.50 15.65 -0.35
N MET A 149 -5.31 16.19 -0.65
CA MET A 149 -4.25 16.39 0.34
C MET A 149 -4.75 17.16 1.57
N ALA A 150 -5.49 18.25 1.37
CA ALA A 150 -6.03 19.06 2.48
C ALA A 150 -6.93 18.24 3.43
N GLU A 151 -7.71 17.30 2.89
CA GLU A 151 -8.55 16.41 3.68
C GLU A 151 -7.70 15.40 4.47
N GLY A 152 -6.68 14.83 3.84
CA GLY A 152 -5.71 13.97 4.52
C GLY A 152 -5.04 14.67 5.71
N VAL A 153 -4.63 15.94 5.54
CA VAL A 153 -4.04 16.76 6.61
C VAL A 153 -5.04 16.99 7.74
N ARG A 154 -6.28 17.36 7.41
CA ARG A 154 -7.33 17.62 8.40
C ARG A 154 -7.58 16.38 9.26
N ARG A 155 -7.78 15.21 8.62
CA ARG A 155 -7.99 13.92 9.31
C ARG A 155 -6.82 13.54 10.21
N SER A 156 -5.59 13.78 9.73
CA SER A 156 -4.36 13.51 10.49
C SER A 156 -4.25 14.38 11.74
N ARG A 157 -4.65 15.66 11.67
CA ARG A 157 -4.69 16.57 12.84
C ARG A 157 -5.78 16.17 13.84
N VAL A 158 -6.94 15.70 13.39
CA VAL A 158 -7.99 15.17 14.29
C VAL A 158 -7.48 13.96 15.07
N LEU A 159 -6.81 13.01 14.41
CA LEU A 159 -6.17 11.89 15.09
C LEU A 159 -5.08 12.35 16.07
N ALA A 160 -4.22 13.28 15.65
CA ALA A 160 -3.17 13.81 16.50
C ALA A 160 -3.73 14.43 17.79
N GLN A 161 -4.82 15.20 17.69
CA GLN A 161 -5.53 15.73 18.86
C GLN A 161 -6.10 14.61 19.74
N ALA A 162 -6.71 13.58 19.16
CA ALA A 162 -7.27 12.45 19.90
C ALA A 162 -6.23 11.66 20.70
N VAL A 163 -4.98 11.62 20.24
CA VAL A 163 -3.87 10.96 20.96
C VAL A 163 -3.05 11.93 21.82
N GLY A 164 -3.51 13.16 22.01
CA GLY A 164 -2.91 14.14 22.92
C GLY A 164 -1.75 14.94 22.34
N CYS A 165 -1.53 14.92 21.02
CA CYS A 165 -0.53 15.75 20.37
C CYS A 165 -1.03 17.18 20.09
N ASN A 166 -0.17 18.17 20.30
CA ASN A 166 -0.51 19.58 20.10
C ASN A 166 -0.47 19.95 18.60
N THR A 167 -1.65 20.11 18.00
CA THR A 167 -1.81 20.41 16.58
C THR A 167 -1.41 21.83 16.17
N ASN A 168 -1.13 22.72 17.14
CA ASN A 168 -0.69 24.10 16.88
C ASN A 168 0.84 24.20 16.68
N GLN A 169 1.58 23.10 16.88
CA GLN A 169 3.01 23.05 16.61
C GLN A 169 3.29 22.91 15.11
N ASN A 170 4.52 23.19 14.71
CA ASN A 170 4.97 22.89 13.35
C ASN A 170 4.95 21.38 13.08
N ASP A 171 4.92 21.00 11.80
CA ASP A 171 4.73 19.61 11.39
C ASP A 171 5.82 18.66 11.88
N THR A 172 7.08 19.12 12.01
CA THR A 172 8.18 18.30 12.53
C THR A 172 7.93 17.94 14.00
N MET A 173 7.54 18.90 14.82
CA MET A 173 7.21 18.66 16.23
C MET A 173 5.95 17.81 16.39
N LEU A 174 4.93 18.07 15.57
CA LEU A 174 3.69 17.27 15.56
C LEU A 174 3.96 15.82 15.18
N LEU A 175 4.77 15.58 14.14
CA LEU A 175 5.18 14.24 13.75
C LEU A 175 6.01 13.56 14.85
N THR A 176 6.92 14.28 15.48
CA THR A 176 7.74 13.76 16.60
C THR A 176 6.83 13.29 17.73
N CYS A 177 5.81 14.07 18.09
CA CYS A 177 4.81 13.64 19.07
C CYS A 177 4.07 12.37 18.63
N LEU A 178 3.56 12.33 17.39
CA LEU A 178 2.86 11.15 16.87
C LEU A 178 3.73 9.88 16.92
N GLN A 179 5.04 10.01 16.68
CA GLN A 179 5.99 8.90 16.71
C GLN A 179 6.33 8.40 18.12
N THR A 180 6.08 9.19 19.18
CA THR A 180 6.24 8.71 20.57
C THR A 180 5.00 8.03 21.11
N VAL A 181 3.84 8.21 20.45
CA VAL A 181 2.60 7.54 20.83
C VAL A 181 2.70 6.06 20.47
N ASN A 182 2.30 5.19 21.41
CA ASN A 182 2.22 3.76 21.15
C ASN A 182 1.28 3.47 19.96
N ILE A 183 1.74 2.64 19.01
CA ILE A 183 0.99 2.33 17.80
C ILE A 183 -0.41 1.78 18.07
N THR A 184 -0.62 1.00 19.13
CA THR A 184 -1.94 0.49 19.50
C THR A 184 -2.89 1.64 19.82
N ASN A 185 -2.40 2.71 20.45
CA ASN A 185 -3.20 3.90 20.73
C ASN A 185 -3.54 4.68 19.44
N ILE A 186 -2.59 4.79 18.50
CA ILE A 186 -2.84 5.37 17.17
C ILE A 186 -3.93 4.58 16.43
N VAL A 187 -3.79 3.25 16.37
CA VAL A 187 -4.73 2.36 15.68
C VAL A 187 -6.13 2.39 16.32
N ASN A 188 -6.22 2.41 17.64
CA ASN A 188 -7.51 2.48 18.35
C ASN A 188 -8.24 3.81 18.13
N ASN A 189 -7.50 4.91 17.90
CA ASN A 189 -8.07 6.24 17.68
C ASN A 189 -8.21 6.61 16.18
N GLN A 190 -7.78 5.75 15.25
CA GLN A 190 -7.81 6.07 13.83
C GLN A 190 -9.23 6.16 13.24
N SER A 191 -10.23 5.60 13.91
CA SER A 191 -11.65 5.72 13.54
C SER A 191 -12.21 7.09 13.93
N ILE A 192 -11.57 8.15 13.44
CA ILE A 192 -11.95 9.54 13.72
C ILE A 192 -13.41 9.79 13.31
N SER A 193 -14.10 10.61 14.10
CA SER A 193 -15.44 11.07 13.78
C SER A 193 -15.37 12.24 12.81
N LEU A 194 -16.06 12.13 11.67
CA LEU A 194 -16.18 13.19 10.69
C LEU A 194 -17.63 13.69 10.67
N PRO A 195 -17.88 15.01 10.69
CA PRO A 195 -19.19 15.58 10.42
C PRO A 195 -19.78 15.06 9.11
N ALA A 196 -21.11 14.94 9.02
CA ALA A 196 -21.77 14.41 7.82
C ALA A 196 -21.46 15.21 6.55
N GLU A 197 -21.30 16.53 6.68
CA GLU A 197 -20.90 17.45 5.60
C GLU A 197 -19.47 17.25 5.10
N ASP A 198 -18.61 16.63 5.91
CA ASP A 198 -17.21 16.34 5.58
C ASP A 198 -17.01 14.91 5.03
N MET A 199 -18.08 14.10 4.98
CA MET A 199 -18.00 12.73 4.52
C MET A 199 -17.95 12.70 2.98
N ILE A 200 -16.80 12.29 2.44
CA ILE A 200 -16.65 12.03 1.00
C ILE A 200 -17.43 10.75 0.66
N SER A 201 -18.24 10.80 -0.40
CA SER A 201 -18.98 9.66 -0.92
C SER A 201 -18.06 8.44 -1.11
N GLY A 202 -18.54 7.26 -0.73
CA GLY A 202 -17.75 6.01 -0.82
C GLY A 202 -16.71 5.83 0.29
N THR A 203 -16.29 6.87 1.02
CA THR A 203 -15.29 6.75 2.11
C THR A 203 -15.88 6.34 3.46
N THR A 204 -17.11 5.79 3.48
CA THR A 204 -17.76 5.34 4.71
C THR A 204 -16.88 4.32 5.43
N ASN A 205 -16.50 4.64 6.67
CA ASN A 205 -15.55 3.87 7.51
C ASN A 205 -14.09 3.84 7.03
N LEU A 206 -13.72 4.62 6.01
CA LEU A 206 -12.34 4.75 5.53
C LEU A 206 -11.78 6.12 5.92
N ARG A 207 -10.82 6.11 6.86
CA ARG A 207 -10.28 7.35 7.45
C ARG A 207 -8.96 7.79 6.85
N PHE A 208 -8.03 6.86 6.71
CA PHE A 208 -6.71 7.10 6.16
C PHE A 208 -6.59 6.39 4.82
N LEU A 209 -6.40 7.17 3.76
CA LEU A 209 -6.46 6.75 2.37
C LEU A 209 -5.28 7.38 1.62
N PRO A 210 -4.91 6.85 0.45
CA PRO A 210 -4.04 7.57 -0.46
C PRO A 210 -4.47 9.02 -0.66
N VAL A 211 -3.51 9.92 -0.77
CA VAL A 211 -3.72 11.34 -1.09
C VAL A 211 -3.18 11.66 -2.47
N LEU A 212 -3.83 12.58 -3.17
CA LEU A 212 -3.29 13.16 -4.40
C LEU A 212 -2.07 14.00 -4.05
N ASP A 213 -0.87 13.44 -4.26
CA ASP A 213 0.36 14.22 -4.22
C ASP A 213 0.70 14.74 -5.62
N THR A 214 1.14 15.99 -5.69
CA THR A 214 1.66 16.62 -6.92
C THR A 214 3.18 16.65 -6.93
N SER A 215 3.82 16.13 -5.88
CA SER A 215 5.27 16.04 -5.74
C SER A 215 5.76 14.80 -6.48
N LEU A 216 5.83 14.90 -7.80
CA LEU A 216 6.45 13.88 -8.67
C LEU A 216 7.99 13.80 -8.52
N THR A 217 8.57 14.31 -7.44
CA THR A 217 10.02 14.34 -7.19
C THR A 217 10.35 14.37 -5.71
#